data_AF-A0AAE1T1C5-F1
#
_entry.id   AF-A0AAE1T1C5-F1
#
_cell.length_a   1.000
_cell.length_b   1.000
_cell.length_c   1.000
_cell.angle_alpha   90.00
_cell.angle_beta   90.00
_cell.angle_gamma   90.00
#
_symmetry.space_group_name_H-M   'P 1'
#
loop_
_entity.id
_entity.type
_entity.pdbx_description
1 polymer ?
#
loop_
_entity_poly.entity_id
_entity_poly.type
_entity_poly.pdbx_seq_one_letter_code
_entity_poly.pdbx_strand_id
1 'polypeptide(L)'
;MLNPSWRSNLEGAFLWIGGWRPSMTFHLLYSKSGWQLEARLPELIKGIRTGDLGDLKPSQVGKVDELHKKTIREEKDSSENLSDMFKKLLQRHQWWSNPMEEQVEDNLANKEEGLVIILQKADNLRLNTLKEILAILTPTQALHFLIAAAELHLRLHEWGKKKDAVTLHHTQP
;
A
#
# COMPACT_ATOMS: atom_id res chain seq x y z
N MET A 1 9.33 -1.12 17.12
CA MET A 1 10.22 -0.38 16.19
C MET A 1 10.32 -1.17 14.89
N LEU A 2 9.73 -0.68 13.79
CA LEU A 2 9.82 -1.30 12.46
C LEU A 2 10.35 -0.29 11.44
N ASN A 3 11.43 0.41 11.79
CA ASN A 3 12.12 1.29 10.84
C ASN A 3 13.48 0.69 10.51
N PRO A 4 13.56 -0.23 9.53
CA PRO A 4 14.83 -0.82 9.15
C PRO A 4 15.73 0.26 8.52
N SER A 5 17.04 0.19 8.81
CA SER A 5 18.02 1.21 8.40
C SER A 5 18.17 1.41 6.89
N TRP A 6 17.60 0.51 6.07
CA TRP A 6 17.62 0.61 4.62
C TRP A 6 16.48 1.47 4.04
N ARG A 7 15.50 1.86 4.86
CA ARG A 7 14.29 2.57 4.44
C ARG A 7 14.44 4.08 4.67
N SER A 8 14.17 4.85 3.62
CA SER A 8 14.14 6.31 3.67
C SER A 8 12.89 6.87 4.36
N ASN A 9 12.93 8.13 4.79
CA ASN A 9 11.76 8.79 5.38
C ASN A 9 10.59 8.90 4.40
N LEU A 10 10.90 9.11 3.11
CA LEU A 10 9.91 9.12 2.05
C LEU A 10 9.20 7.77 1.98
N GLU A 11 9.96 6.67 1.90
CA GLU A 11 9.38 5.32 1.90
C GLU A 11 8.58 5.04 3.17
N GLY A 12 9.02 5.55 4.33
CA GLY A 12 8.27 5.49 5.58
C GLY A 12 6.91 6.18 5.51
N ALA A 13 6.82 7.36 4.90
CA ALA A 13 5.56 8.09 4.72
C ALA A 13 4.59 7.39 3.75
N PHE A 14 5.10 6.54 2.86
CA PHE A 14 4.30 5.71 1.97
C PHE A 14 3.76 4.43 2.64
N LEU A 15 4.15 4.14 3.88
CA LEU A 15 3.67 2.98 4.61
C LEU A 15 2.29 3.24 5.23
N TRP A 16 1.40 2.31 4.95
CA TRP A 16 0.23 1.96 5.74
C TRP A 16 0.58 0.80 6.70
N ILE A 17 -0.42 0.20 7.33
CA ILE A 17 -0.33 -0.90 8.32
C ILE A 17 0.71 -1.96 7.90
N GLY A 18 1.95 -1.80 8.36
CA GLY A 18 3.08 -2.70 8.07
C GLY A 18 3.61 -2.71 6.63
N GLY A 19 3.07 -1.93 5.70
CA GLY A 19 3.39 -2.07 4.27
C GLY A 19 2.77 -1.00 3.37
N TRP A 20 2.75 -1.21 2.05
CA TRP A 20 2.10 -0.29 1.10
C TRP A 20 0.57 -0.36 1.21
N ARG A 21 -0.11 0.75 0.94
CA ARG A 21 -1.58 0.82 0.96
C ARG A 21 -2.18 0.16 -0.29
N PRO A 22 -3.02 -0.89 -0.19
CA PRO A 22 -3.60 -1.61 -1.33
C PRO A 22 -4.19 -0.76 -2.47
N SER A 23 -4.84 0.36 -2.14
CA SER A 23 -5.45 1.33 -3.06
C SER A 23 -4.43 1.97 -4.03
N MET A 24 -3.17 2.06 -3.62
CA MET A 24 -2.08 2.58 -4.46
C MET A 24 -1.88 1.77 -5.75
N THR A 25 -2.18 0.48 -5.72
CA THR A 25 -2.05 -0.37 -6.90
C THR A 25 -3.05 0.06 -8.00
N PHE A 26 -4.27 0.48 -7.65
CA PHE A 26 -5.24 0.98 -8.64
C PHE A 26 -4.80 2.34 -9.19
N HIS A 27 -4.29 3.23 -8.33
CA HIS A 27 -3.73 4.50 -8.77
C HIS A 27 -2.59 4.29 -9.78
N LEU A 28 -1.68 3.35 -9.50
CA LEU A 28 -0.62 2.99 -10.43
C LEU A 28 -1.18 2.45 -11.74
N LEU A 29 -2.14 1.52 -11.68
CA LEU A 29 -2.76 0.93 -12.86
C LEU A 29 -3.40 2.00 -13.75
N TYR A 30 -4.26 2.86 -13.18
CA TYR A 30 -4.94 3.93 -13.92
C TYR A 30 -3.96 4.96 -14.49
N SER A 31 -2.94 5.34 -13.71
CA SER A 31 -1.93 6.30 -14.16
C SER A 31 -1.11 5.74 -15.33
N LYS A 32 -0.67 4.47 -15.22
CA LYS A 32 0.13 3.84 -16.27
C LYS A 32 -0.71 3.54 -17.51
N SER A 33 -1.96 3.09 -17.35
CA SER A 33 -2.88 2.85 -18.48
C SER A 33 -3.21 4.14 -19.21
N GLY A 34 -3.52 5.22 -18.48
CA GLY A 34 -3.80 6.52 -19.07
C GLY A 34 -2.60 7.04 -19.86
N TRP A 35 -1.41 6.99 -19.26
CA TRP A 35 -0.17 7.41 -19.92
C TRP A 35 0.14 6.60 -21.20
N GLN A 36 -0.02 5.27 -21.18
CA GLN A 36 0.21 4.42 -22.35
C GLN A 36 -0.85 4.63 -23.44
N LEU A 37 -2.11 4.83 -23.04
CA LEU A 37 -3.22 5.14 -23.93
C LEU A 37 -2.99 6.46 -24.66
N GLU A 38 -2.64 7.52 -23.92
CA GLU A 38 -2.39 8.85 -24.48
C GLU A 38 -1.21 8.85 -25.47
N ALA A 39 -0.12 8.18 -25.11
CA ALA A 39 1.07 8.08 -25.95
C ALA A 39 0.82 7.36 -27.29
N ARG A 40 -0.23 6.54 -27.38
CA ARG A 40 -0.55 5.70 -28.55
C ARG A 40 -1.96 5.91 -29.09
N LEU A 41 -2.56 7.05 -28.76
CA LEU A 41 -3.91 7.38 -29.19
C LEU A 41 -4.06 7.37 -30.73
N PRO A 42 -3.10 7.88 -31.53
CA PRO A 42 -3.19 7.83 -32.99
C PRO A 42 -3.20 6.40 -33.56
N GLU A 43 -2.40 5.50 -32.99
CA GLU A 43 -2.31 4.09 -33.37
C GLU A 43 -3.59 3.35 -32.99
N LEU A 44 -4.15 3.64 -31.81
CA LEU A 44 -5.38 3.04 -31.34
C LEU A 44 -6.58 3.41 -32.21
N ILE A 45 -6.68 4.67 -32.66
CA ILE A 45 -7.74 5.12 -33.59
C ILE A 45 -7.64 4.36 -34.93
N LYS A 46 -6.44 3.96 -35.34
CA LYS A 46 -6.21 3.11 -36.52
C LYS A 46 -6.43 1.61 -36.25
N GLY A 47 -6.83 1.25 -35.04
CA GLY A 47 -7.10 -0.13 -34.63
C GLY A 47 -5.85 -0.95 -34.28
N ILE A 48 -4.68 -0.33 -34.21
CA ILE A 48 -3.43 -1.01 -33.84
C ILE A 48 -3.41 -1.17 -32.33
N ARG A 49 -3.36 -2.42 -31.85
CA ARG A 49 -3.23 -2.76 -30.43
C ARG A 49 -1.86 -3.31 -30.13
N THR A 50 -1.34 -2.97 -28.97
CA THR A 50 -0.02 -3.37 -28.49
C THR A 50 -0.10 -4.40 -27.36
N GLY A 51 -1.27 -4.55 -26.75
CA GLY A 51 -1.52 -5.49 -25.65
C GLY A 51 -0.97 -5.01 -24.30
N ASP A 52 -0.56 -3.74 -24.20
CA ASP A 52 -0.13 -3.12 -22.95
C ASP A 52 -1.34 -2.60 -22.13
N LEU A 53 -1.08 -1.80 -21.09
CA LEU A 53 -2.16 -1.28 -20.23
C LEU A 53 -2.98 -0.17 -20.92
N GLY A 54 -2.52 0.38 -22.05
CA GLY A 54 -3.35 1.27 -22.87
C GLY A 54 -4.52 0.53 -23.54
N ASP A 55 -4.40 -0.79 -23.71
CA ASP A 55 -5.40 -1.64 -24.36
C ASP A 55 -6.37 -2.34 -23.37
N LEU A 56 -6.58 -1.77 -22.18
CA LEU A 56 -7.53 -2.31 -21.21
C LEU A 56 -8.94 -2.38 -21.79
N LYS A 57 -9.56 -3.55 -21.71
CA LYS A 57 -10.93 -3.75 -22.18
C LYS A 57 -11.91 -3.09 -21.20
N PRO A 58 -13.07 -2.59 -21.67
CA PRO A 58 -14.11 -2.04 -20.78
C PRO A 58 -14.52 -3.00 -19.67
N SER A 59 -14.59 -4.31 -19.96
CA SER A 59 -14.88 -5.34 -18.96
C SER A 59 -13.78 -5.51 -17.90
N GLN A 60 -12.52 -5.26 -18.25
CA GLN A 60 -11.42 -5.24 -17.29
C GLN A 60 -11.52 -4.01 -16.40
N VAL A 61 -11.75 -2.83 -16.99
CA VAL A 61 -11.92 -1.57 -16.23
C VAL A 61 -13.05 -1.68 -15.22
N GLY A 62 -14.21 -2.23 -15.61
CA GLY A 62 -15.33 -2.45 -14.69
C GLY A 62 -14.99 -3.40 -13.53
N LYS A 63 -14.28 -4.51 -13.80
CA LYS A 63 -13.83 -5.44 -12.75
C LYS A 63 -12.83 -4.79 -11.80
N VAL A 64 -11.90 -3.99 -12.33
CA VAL A 64 -10.90 -3.26 -11.54
C VAL A 64 -11.59 -2.22 -10.65
N ASP A 65 -12.58 -1.49 -11.15
CA ASP A 65 -13.33 -0.49 -10.38
C ASP A 65 -14.10 -1.12 -9.20
N GLU A 66 -14.76 -2.26 -9.43
CA GLU A 66 -15.43 -3.00 -8.34
C GLU A 66 -14.43 -3.52 -7.29
N LEU A 67 -13.30 -4.05 -7.74
CA LEU A 67 -12.22 -4.48 -6.86
C LEU A 67 -11.61 -3.31 -6.07
N HIS A 68 -11.50 -2.12 -6.69
CA HIS A 68 -11.03 -0.91 -6.05
C HIS A 68 -11.97 -0.48 -4.91
N LYS A 69 -13.28 -0.44 -5.17
CA LYS A 69 -14.30 -0.12 -4.16
C LYS A 69 -14.26 -1.10 -2.98
N LYS A 70 -14.16 -2.41 -3.27
CA LYS A 70 -14.01 -3.45 -2.23
C LYS A 70 -12.76 -3.21 -1.38
N THR A 71 -11.63 -2.99 -2.04
CA THR A 71 -10.34 -2.76 -1.36
C THR A 71 -10.38 -1.53 -0.45
N ILE A 72 -10.95 -0.41 -0.90
CA ILE A 72 -11.10 0.81 -0.07
C ILE A 72 -11.92 0.52 1.20
N ARG A 73 -12.98 -0.28 1.10
CA ARG A 73 -13.80 -0.65 2.27
C ARG A 73 -13.01 -1.47 3.27
N GLU A 74 -12.25 -2.46 2.81
CA GLU A 74 -11.42 -3.32 3.67
C GLU A 74 -10.24 -2.56 4.31
N GLU A 75 -9.65 -1.60 3.58
CA GLU A 75 -8.65 -0.69 4.15
C GLU A 75 -9.23 0.19 5.26
N LYS A 76 -10.44 0.70 5.04
CA LYS A 76 -11.14 1.53 6.02
C LYS A 76 -11.43 0.74 7.28
N ASP A 77 -12.00 -0.46 7.15
CA ASP A 77 -12.25 -1.37 8.27
C ASP A 77 -10.96 -1.68 9.05
N SER A 78 -9.87 -2.01 8.36
CA SER A 78 -8.58 -2.28 9.01
C SER A 78 -8.03 -1.07 9.76
N SER A 79 -8.19 0.14 9.20
CA SER A 79 -7.74 1.39 9.82
C SER A 79 -8.60 1.78 11.03
N GLU A 80 -9.91 1.55 10.95
CA GLU A 80 -10.84 1.76 12.06
C GLU A 80 -10.57 0.78 13.21
N ASN A 81 -10.36 -0.50 12.90
CA ASN A 81 -9.98 -1.53 13.87
C ASN A 81 -8.68 -1.16 14.61
N LEU A 82 -7.67 -0.66 13.89
CA LEU A 82 -6.42 -0.19 14.50
C LEU A 82 -6.63 1.04 15.39
N SER A 83 -7.44 2.00 14.93
CA SER A 83 -7.78 3.20 15.68
C SER A 83 -8.52 2.87 16.99
N ASP A 84 -9.52 1.99 16.93
CA ASP A 84 -10.29 1.61 18.11
C ASP A 84 -9.46 0.83 19.12
N MET A 85 -8.52 0.00 18.64
CA MET A 85 -7.55 -0.63 19.52
C MET A 85 -6.64 0.41 20.20
N PHE A 86 -6.11 1.39 19.47
CA PHE A 86 -5.31 2.47 20.07
C PHE A 86 -6.11 3.32 21.06
N LYS A 87 -7.37 3.64 20.79
CA LYS A 87 -8.25 4.34 21.74
C LYS A 87 -8.41 3.55 23.03
N LYS A 88 -8.66 2.24 22.94
CA LYS A 88 -8.77 1.35 24.12
C LYS A 88 -7.47 1.34 24.93
N LEU A 89 -6.31 1.38 24.27
CA LEU A 89 -5.01 1.47 24.94
C LEU A 89 -4.84 2.80 25.68
N LEU A 90 -5.12 3.93 25.03
CA LEU A 90 -4.97 5.26 25.62
C LEU A 90 -5.94 5.50 26.78
N GLN A 91 -7.21 5.12 26.62
CA GLN A 91 -8.23 5.27 27.66
C GLN A 91 -7.90 4.46 28.93
N ARG A 92 -7.28 3.29 28.78
CA ARG A 92 -6.86 2.44 29.91
C ARG A 92 -5.58 2.95 30.58
N HIS A 93 -4.63 3.49 29.83
CA HIS A 93 -3.42 4.10 30.38
C HIS A 93 -3.72 5.30 31.29
N GLN A 94 -4.80 6.03 31.00
CA GLN A 94 -5.27 7.16 31.81
C GLN A 94 -5.85 6.72 33.18
N TRP A 95 -6.23 5.45 33.33
CA TRP A 95 -6.76 4.87 34.59
C TRP A 95 -5.70 4.13 35.43
N TRP A 96 -4.58 3.73 34.83
CA TRP A 96 -3.53 2.92 35.48
C TRP A 96 -2.33 3.76 35.91
N SER A 97 -2.54 4.68 36.85
CA SER A 97 -1.45 5.33 37.61
C SER A 97 -1.04 4.54 38.87
N ASN A 98 -1.34 3.24 38.94
CA ASN A 98 -0.91 2.40 40.07
C ASN A 98 -0.54 0.97 39.59
N PRO A 99 0.74 0.55 39.60
CA PRO A 99 1.17 -0.69 38.96
C PRO A 99 1.18 -1.87 39.94
N MET A 100 0.47 -2.94 39.58
CA MET A 100 0.76 -4.31 40.02
C MET A 100 1.37 -5.02 38.80
N GLU A 101 2.66 -5.39 38.87
CA GLU A 101 3.50 -5.76 37.73
C GLU A 101 3.07 -7.05 37.00
N GLU A 102 2.44 -8.01 37.67
CA GLU A 102 2.11 -9.33 37.10
C GLU A 102 0.91 -9.30 36.13
N GLN A 103 -0.04 -8.37 36.32
CA GLN A 103 -1.15 -8.17 35.35
C GLN A 103 -0.70 -7.41 34.09
N VAL A 104 0.51 -6.85 34.07
CA VAL A 104 0.98 -6.04 32.94
C VAL A 104 1.41 -6.94 31.77
N GLU A 105 2.01 -8.09 32.04
CA GLU A 105 2.61 -8.97 31.04
C GLU A 105 1.55 -9.74 30.22
N ASP A 106 0.57 -10.41 30.86
CA ASP A 106 -0.56 -11.06 30.18
C ASP A 106 -1.38 -10.08 29.35
N ASN A 107 -1.51 -8.84 29.83
CA ASN A 107 -2.21 -7.79 29.10
C ASN A 107 -1.39 -7.22 27.93
N LEU A 108 -0.06 -7.25 27.98
CA LEU A 108 0.81 -6.89 26.85
C LEU A 108 0.74 -7.97 25.77
N ALA A 109 0.78 -9.25 26.15
CA ALA A 109 0.66 -10.38 25.22
C ALA A 109 -0.65 -10.35 24.41
N ASN A 110 -1.80 -10.14 25.08
CA ASN A 110 -3.10 -10.02 24.41
C ASN A 110 -3.18 -8.83 23.42
N LYS A 111 -2.40 -7.77 23.65
CA LYS A 111 -2.35 -6.58 22.77
C LYS A 111 -1.45 -6.80 21.57
N GLU A 112 -0.33 -7.49 21.78
CA GLU A 112 0.55 -7.92 20.69
C GLU A 112 -0.19 -8.86 19.73
N GLU A 113 -1.01 -9.77 20.26
CA GLU A 113 -1.87 -10.64 19.45
C GLU A 113 -2.87 -9.83 18.59
N GLY A 114 -3.52 -8.82 19.16
CA GLY A 114 -4.42 -7.92 18.43
C GLY A 114 -3.72 -7.17 17.29
N LEU A 115 -2.50 -6.68 17.52
CA LEU A 115 -1.67 -6.04 16.49
C LEU A 115 -1.27 -7.03 15.38
N VAL A 116 -0.89 -8.26 15.75
CA VAL A 116 -0.56 -9.33 14.80
C VAL A 116 -1.76 -9.63 13.89
N ILE A 117 -2.98 -9.72 14.44
CA ILE A 117 -4.19 -9.95 13.64
C ILE A 117 -4.43 -8.82 12.64
N ILE A 118 -4.27 -7.56 13.06
CA ILE A 118 -4.45 -6.40 12.16
C ILE A 118 -3.39 -6.39 11.05
N LEU A 119 -2.14 -6.67 11.38
CA LEU A 119 -1.06 -6.82 10.40
C LEU A 119 -1.37 -7.95 9.42
N GLN A 120 -1.79 -9.12 9.90
CA GLN A 120 -2.18 -10.24 9.04
C GLN A 120 -3.33 -9.89 8.10
N LYS A 121 -4.35 -9.16 8.58
CA LYS A 121 -5.45 -8.67 7.73
C LYS A 121 -4.93 -7.73 6.64
N ALA A 122 -4.07 -6.78 6.98
CA ALA A 122 -3.47 -5.87 6.01
C ALA A 122 -2.59 -6.63 4.99
N ASP A 123 -1.82 -7.61 5.45
CA ASP A 123 -1.00 -8.49 4.63
C ASP A 123 -1.81 -9.29 3.62
N ASN A 124 -2.88 -9.92 4.10
CA ASN A 124 -3.82 -10.66 3.27
C ASN A 124 -4.50 -9.75 2.24
N LEU A 125 -4.93 -8.55 2.65
CA LEU A 125 -5.55 -7.59 1.74
C LEU A 125 -4.59 -7.21 0.60
N ARG A 126 -3.34 -6.87 0.92
CA ARG A 126 -2.31 -6.56 -0.10
C ARG A 126 -2.11 -7.71 -1.08
N LEU A 127 -1.98 -8.95 -0.58
CA LEU A 127 -1.78 -10.13 -1.43
C LEU A 127 -3.00 -10.42 -2.30
N ASN A 128 -4.21 -10.33 -1.74
CA ASN A 128 -5.45 -10.59 -2.46
C ASN A 128 -5.70 -9.52 -3.53
N THR A 129 -5.54 -8.23 -3.21
CA THR A 129 -5.65 -7.14 -4.19
C THR A 129 -4.72 -7.38 -5.38
N LEU A 130 -3.45 -7.74 -5.12
CA LEU A 130 -2.50 -8.00 -6.20
C LEU A 130 -2.91 -9.22 -7.05
N LYS A 131 -3.28 -10.34 -6.41
CA LYS A 131 -3.74 -11.55 -7.11
C LYS A 131 -4.97 -11.30 -7.97
N GLU A 132 -5.98 -10.62 -7.41
CA GLU A 132 -7.24 -10.35 -8.10
C GLU A 132 -7.01 -9.42 -9.31
N ILE A 133 -6.13 -8.41 -9.21
CA ILE A 133 -5.79 -7.57 -10.36
C ILE A 133 -5.08 -8.35 -11.45
N LEU A 134 -4.06 -9.15 -11.09
CA LEU A 134 -3.34 -9.95 -12.07
C LEU A 134 -4.25 -10.97 -12.76
N ALA A 135 -5.30 -11.46 -12.08
CA ALA A 135 -6.32 -12.34 -12.66
C ALA A 135 -7.30 -11.61 -13.61
N ILE A 136 -7.50 -10.30 -13.45
CA ILE A 136 -8.31 -9.48 -14.37
C ILE A 136 -7.53 -9.15 -15.65
N LEU A 137 -6.21 -8.94 -15.52
CA LEU A 137 -5.33 -8.57 -16.62
C LEU A 137 -4.99 -9.78 -17.51
N THR A 138 -4.66 -9.51 -18.78
CA THR A 138 -3.98 -10.51 -19.62
C THR A 138 -2.52 -10.65 -19.18
N PRO A 139 -1.82 -11.76 -19.53
CA PRO A 139 -0.42 -11.94 -19.13
C PRO A 139 0.50 -10.79 -19.53
N THR A 140 0.34 -10.23 -20.74
CA THR A 140 1.12 -9.06 -21.20
C THR A 140 0.82 -7.81 -20.38
N GLN A 141 -0.45 -7.52 -20.14
CA GLN A 141 -0.87 -6.40 -19.28
C GLN A 141 -0.35 -6.55 -17.85
N ALA A 142 -0.45 -7.75 -17.28
CA ALA A 142 0.06 -8.08 -15.96
C ALA A 142 1.58 -7.82 -15.87
N LEU A 143 2.34 -8.20 -16.89
CA LEU A 143 3.77 -7.90 -16.97
C LEU A 143 4.03 -6.39 -17.00
N HIS A 144 3.34 -5.63 -17.84
CA HIS A 144 3.47 -4.17 -17.89
C HIS A 144 3.12 -3.50 -16.55
N PHE A 145 2.11 -4.01 -15.86
CA PHE A 145 1.72 -3.54 -14.53
C PHE A 145 2.82 -3.82 -13.50
N LEU A 146 3.38 -5.02 -13.46
CA LEU A 146 4.46 -5.38 -12.52
C LEU A 146 5.74 -4.60 -12.79
N ILE A 147 6.08 -4.34 -14.07
CA ILE A 147 7.20 -3.46 -14.43
C ILE A 147 6.96 -2.05 -13.89
N ALA A 148 5.77 -1.49 -14.10
CA ALA A 148 5.43 -0.16 -13.59
C ALA A 148 5.50 -0.09 -12.06
N ALA A 149 5.11 -1.16 -11.35
CA ALA A 149 5.20 -1.25 -9.91
C ALA A 149 6.66 -1.27 -9.43
N ALA A 150 7.49 -2.11 -10.05
CA ALA A 150 8.92 -2.19 -9.74
C ALA A 150 9.62 -0.86 -10.00
N GLU A 151 9.35 -0.21 -11.14
CA GLU A 151 9.86 1.10 -11.48
C GLU A 151 9.49 2.17 -10.43
N LEU A 152 8.22 2.19 -9.99
CA LEU A 152 7.77 3.13 -8.96
C LEU A 152 8.53 2.90 -7.64
N HIS A 153 8.65 1.64 -7.22
CA HIS A 153 9.39 1.29 -6.00
C HIS A 153 10.85 1.74 -6.06
N LEU A 154 11.55 1.48 -7.17
CA LEU A 154 12.94 1.90 -7.35
C LEU A 154 13.08 3.43 -7.32
N ARG A 155 12.19 4.15 -7.99
CA ARG A 155 12.21 5.63 -8.01
C ARG A 155 11.94 6.23 -6.64
N LEU A 156 10.97 5.69 -5.89
CA LEU A 156 10.70 6.12 -4.51
C LEU A 156 11.92 5.91 -3.61
N HIS A 157 12.57 4.76 -3.74
CA HIS A 157 13.77 4.44 -2.98
C HIS A 157 14.93 5.41 -3.27
N GLU A 158 15.23 5.62 -4.55
CA GLU A 158 16.30 6.54 -4.98
C GLU A 158 16.03 7.99 -4.54
N TRP A 159 14.79 8.45 -4.71
CA TRP A 159 14.41 9.81 -4.32
C TRP A 159 14.47 10.00 -2.81
N GLY A 160 13.96 9.02 -2.04
CA GLY A 160 14.02 9.03 -0.59
C GLY A 160 15.45 9.11 -0.07
N LYS A 161 16.36 8.28 -0.58
CA LYS A 161 17.79 8.33 -0.23
C LYS A 161 18.43 9.70 -0.51
N LYS A 162 18.15 10.29 -1.67
CA LYS A 162 18.67 11.62 -2.02
C LYS A 162 18.18 12.70 -1.04
N LYS A 163 16.89 12.67 -0.70
CA LYS A 163 16.29 13.65 0.21
C LYS A 163 16.84 13.54 1.63
N ASP A 164 17.02 12.31 2.12
CA ASP A 164 17.56 12.08 3.45
C ASP A 164 19.02 12.52 3.56
N ALA A 165 19.84 12.29 2.53
CA ALA A 165 21.22 12.78 2.47
C ALA A 165 21.29 14.32 2.53
N VAL A 166 20.45 15.04 1.78
CA VAL A 166 20.39 16.51 1.80
C VAL A 166 19.98 17.03 3.18
N THR A 167 19.05 16.36 3.85
CA THR A 167 18.58 16.75 5.19
C THR A 167 19.68 16.60 6.24
N LEU A 168 20.48 15.52 6.18
CA LEU A 168 21.61 15.32 7.08
C LEU A 168 22.69 16.40 6.92
N HIS A 169 22.97 16.85 5.70
CA HIS A 169 23.97 17.90 5.44
C HIS A 169 23.55 19.30 5.93
N HIS A 170 22.26 19.60 6.00
CA HIS A 170 21.77 20.88 6.56
C HIS A 170 21.70 20.91 8.09
N THR A 171 21.94 19.78 8.76
CA THR A 171 21.82 19.66 10.23
C THR A 171 23.17 19.47 10.92
N GLN A 172 24.29 19.61 10.19
CA GLN A 172 25.63 19.67 10.79
C GLN A 172 26.10 21.15 10.84
N PRO A 173 26.54 21.64 12.02
CA PRO A 173 26.97 23.03 12.21
C PRO A 173 28.28 23.36 11.50
#